data_AF-A0A132BXT2-F1
#
_entry.id   AF-A0A132BXT2-F1
#
_cell.length_a   1.000
_cell.length_b   1.000
_cell.length_c   1.000
_cell.angle_alpha   90.00
_cell.angle_beta   90.00
_cell.angle_gamma   90.00
#
_symmetry.space_group_name_H-M   'P 1'
#
loop_
_entity.id
_entity.type
_entity.pdbx_description
1 polymer ?
#
loop_
_entity_poly.entity_id
_entity_poly.type
_entity_poly.pdbx_seq_one_letter_code
_entity_poly.pdbx_strand_id
1 'polypeptide(L)'
;MNGNIKTDLPGWVSAEVFRYLEHTVAQVSIRELARRADCHASTVLRQVRRLETNREDPLIDGALQRLSETFYPKAEGETENQDKNYYSERDAARCLTMLTQPSAVLVAGRDMPKVVVVRGAGEDLNKTVVDRSLAEVLALLEWITCFASGRVFRYRISMEGRDFLAKTMAAAENKRRVRIETTTQSGIAAVIAATPVKAEKFSKRARYGQLETPIQTLARLVDRNGDPFLTAEMVSAGERLREDFELAQIGRHVAIEQASFAEPGGFGEPRDFDSPARQAFQRASSALCALGPGLSDIAMKCCCHLEGLEAAERDLGWSARSGKIVLRIALEQLHQHYMAQPPQSQMIG
;
A
#
# COMPACT_ATOMS: atom_id res chain seq x y z
N MET A 1 -40.23 13.04 -24.86
CA MET A 1 -40.27 13.03 -23.38
C MET A 1 -38.87 12.69 -22.90
N ASN A 2 -38.09 13.72 -22.57
CA ASN A 2 -36.71 13.59 -22.09
C ASN A 2 -36.75 13.29 -20.59
N GLY A 3 -36.59 12.02 -20.21
CA GLY A 3 -36.48 11.56 -18.83
C GLY A 3 -35.06 11.07 -18.57
N ASN A 4 -34.26 11.93 -17.96
CA ASN A 4 -32.91 11.69 -17.49
C ASN A 4 -32.92 10.64 -16.37
N ILE A 5 -32.98 9.35 -16.69
CA ILE A 5 -32.73 8.29 -15.71
C ILE A 5 -31.22 8.07 -15.69
N LYS A 6 -30.48 8.95 -15.00
CA LYS A 6 -29.25 8.51 -14.37
C LYS A 6 -29.70 7.55 -13.29
N THR A 7 -29.65 6.24 -13.56
CA THR A 7 -29.68 5.27 -12.48
C THR A 7 -28.56 5.65 -11.53
N ASP A 8 -28.90 5.71 -10.25
CA ASP A 8 -28.13 6.26 -9.13
C ASP A 8 -26.97 5.31 -8.75
N LEU A 9 -26.31 4.76 -9.78
CA LEU A 9 -25.29 3.74 -9.67
C LEU A 9 -24.06 4.31 -8.95
N PRO A 10 -23.37 3.49 -8.14
CA PRO A 10 -22.22 3.94 -7.38
C PRO A 10 -21.12 4.46 -8.31
N GLY A 11 -20.44 5.54 -7.91
CA GLY A 11 -19.42 6.18 -8.74
C GLY A 11 -18.19 5.31 -9.08
N TRP A 12 -18.03 4.15 -8.43
CA TRP A 12 -17.01 3.17 -8.75
C TRP A 12 -17.39 2.24 -9.92
N VAL A 13 -18.67 2.17 -10.31
CA VAL A 13 -19.15 1.32 -11.40
C VAL A 13 -18.69 1.91 -12.74
N SER A 14 -18.05 1.08 -13.57
CA SER A 14 -17.55 1.53 -14.86
C SER A 14 -18.68 1.88 -15.83
N ALA A 15 -18.41 2.81 -16.75
CA ALA A 15 -19.37 3.18 -17.81
C ALA A 15 -19.74 2.00 -18.72
N GLU A 16 -18.89 0.98 -18.79
CA GLU A 16 -19.18 -0.27 -19.51
C GLU A 16 -20.24 -1.10 -18.80
N VAL A 17 -20.06 -1.34 -17.49
CA VAL A 17 -21.03 -2.06 -16.65
C VAL A 17 -22.36 -1.33 -16.64
N PHE A 18 -22.34 0.00 -16.53
CA PHE A 18 -23.53 0.85 -16.66
C PHE A 18 -24.29 0.57 -17.97
N ARG A 19 -23.61 0.66 -19.12
CA ARG A 19 -24.22 0.43 -20.44
C ARG A 19 -24.76 -0.99 -20.57
N TYR A 20 -24.07 -1.96 -20.00
CA TYR A 20 -24.51 -3.35 -19.99
C TYR A 20 -25.82 -3.54 -19.20
N LEU A 21 -25.92 -2.95 -17.99
CA LEU A 21 -27.14 -3.02 -17.17
C LEU A 21 -28.31 -2.26 -17.82
N GLU A 22 -28.07 -1.08 -18.38
CA GLU A 22 -29.08 -0.33 -19.13
C GLU A 22 -29.62 -1.11 -20.34
N HIS A 23 -28.72 -1.81 -21.05
CA HIS A 23 -29.13 -2.63 -22.19
C HIS A 23 -29.92 -3.85 -21.77
N THR A 24 -29.43 -4.61 -20.78
CA THR A 24 -29.97 -5.93 -20.41
C THR A 24 -31.17 -5.84 -19.48
N VAL A 25 -31.20 -4.87 -18.57
CA VAL A 25 -32.25 -4.74 -17.56
C VAL A 25 -33.27 -3.68 -17.95
N ALA A 26 -32.81 -2.48 -18.32
CA ALA A 26 -33.70 -1.38 -18.73
C ALA A 26 -34.14 -1.44 -20.21
N GLN A 27 -33.68 -2.45 -20.96
CA GLN A 27 -34.04 -2.69 -22.37
C GLN A 27 -33.75 -1.50 -23.29
N VAL A 28 -32.74 -0.68 -22.95
CA VAL A 28 -32.30 0.43 -23.80
C VAL A 28 -31.54 -0.12 -25.02
N SER A 29 -31.85 0.37 -26.21
CA SER A 29 -31.19 -0.11 -27.43
C SER A 29 -29.68 0.26 -27.47
N ILE A 30 -28.86 -0.61 -28.06
CA ILE A 30 -27.41 -0.37 -28.23
C ILE A 30 -27.13 0.95 -28.97
N ARG A 31 -27.94 1.27 -29.99
CA ARG A 31 -27.81 2.52 -30.77
C ARG A 31 -28.08 3.76 -29.92
N GLU A 32 -29.03 3.68 -29.00
CA GLU A 32 -29.34 4.75 -28.05
C GLU A 32 -28.18 4.98 -27.07
N LEU A 33 -27.68 3.90 -26.45
CA LEU A 33 -26.53 3.95 -25.54
C LEU A 33 -25.28 4.51 -26.22
N ALA A 34 -25.05 4.12 -27.47
CA ALA A 34 -23.95 4.61 -28.29
C ALA A 34 -24.04 6.12 -28.54
N ARG A 35 -25.24 6.63 -28.84
CA ARG A 35 -25.48 8.07 -29.04
C ARG A 35 -25.30 8.86 -27.75
N ARG A 36 -25.78 8.35 -26.61
CA ARG A 36 -25.62 9.00 -25.29
C ARG A 36 -24.16 9.11 -24.86
N ALA A 37 -23.34 8.12 -25.24
CA ALA A 37 -21.94 8.06 -24.87
C ALA A 37 -20.97 8.54 -25.97
N ASP A 38 -21.50 9.17 -27.02
CA ASP A 38 -20.74 9.69 -28.16
C ASP A 38 -19.73 8.68 -28.75
N CYS A 39 -20.20 7.44 -29.00
CA CYS A 39 -19.38 6.36 -29.52
C CYS A 39 -20.12 5.54 -30.57
N HIS A 40 -19.39 4.71 -31.33
CA HIS A 40 -20.01 3.85 -32.34
C HIS A 40 -20.74 2.66 -31.71
N ALA A 41 -21.88 2.26 -32.29
CA ALA A 41 -22.70 1.15 -31.77
C ALA A 41 -21.95 -0.18 -31.68
N SER A 42 -20.96 -0.41 -32.55
CA SER A 42 -20.09 -1.61 -32.48
C SER A 42 -19.23 -1.64 -31.21
N THR A 43 -18.83 -0.48 -30.67
CA THR A 43 -18.07 -0.40 -29.42
C THR A 43 -18.92 -0.88 -28.24
N VAL A 44 -20.17 -0.40 -28.15
CA VAL A 44 -21.12 -0.83 -27.11
C VAL A 44 -21.45 -2.32 -27.27
N LEU A 45 -21.66 -2.80 -28.49
CA LEU A 45 -21.91 -4.23 -28.73
C LEU A 45 -20.73 -5.12 -28.27
N ARG A 46 -19.48 -4.69 -28.53
CA ARG A 46 -18.28 -5.41 -28.07
C ARG A 46 -18.18 -5.45 -26.54
N GLN A 47 -18.48 -4.32 -25.89
CA GLN A 47 -18.53 -4.21 -24.43
C GLN A 47 -19.58 -5.15 -23.82
N VAL A 48 -20.79 -5.15 -24.36
CA VAL A 48 -21.88 -6.03 -23.90
C VAL A 48 -21.47 -7.49 -24.02
N ARG A 49 -20.99 -7.93 -25.18
CA ARG A 49 -20.56 -9.32 -25.39
C ARG A 49 -19.41 -9.73 -24.47
N ARG A 50 -18.46 -8.82 -24.22
CA ARG A 50 -17.36 -9.06 -23.28
C ARG A 50 -17.89 -9.33 -21.87
N LEU A 51 -18.81 -8.51 -21.38
CA LEU A 51 -19.42 -8.71 -20.07
C LEU A 51 -20.29 -9.97 -20.01
N GLU A 52 -20.98 -10.34 -21.09
CA GLU A 52 -21.70 -11.62 -21.18
C GLU A 52 -20.75 -12.82 -21.02
N THR A 53 -19.58 -12.80 -21.68
CA THR A 53 -18.56 -13.83 -21.48
C THR A 53 -18.01 -13.83 -20.06
N ASN A 54 -17.77 -12.66 -19.48
CA ASN A 54 -17.25 -12.54 -18.12
C ASN A 54 -18.23 -13.04 -17.04
N ARG A 55 -19.54 -13.14 -17.33
CA ARG A 55 -20.54 -13.76 -16.42
C ARG A 55 -20.32 -15.26 -16.18
N GLU A 56 -19.43 -15.91 -16.92
CA GLU A 56 -19.01 -17.27 -16.56
C GLU A 56 -18.28 -17.29 -15.20
N ASP A 57 -17.68 -16.17 -14.80
CA ASP A 57 -17.09 -15.96 -13.48
C ASP A 57 -18.20 -15.69 -12.42
N PRO A 58 -18.30 -16.52 -11.37
CA PRO A 58 -19.36 -16.42 -10.37
C PRO A 58 -19.29 -15.14 -9.52
N LEU A 59 -18.12 -14.51 -9.43
CA LEU A 59 -17.99 -13.25 -8.71
C LEU A 59 -18.45 -12.07 -9.56
N ILE A 60 -18.15 -12.08 -10.86
CA ILE A 60 -18.62 -11.04 -11.79
C ILE A 60 -20.14 -11.14 -11.98
N ASP A 61 -20.65 -12.36 -12.18
CA ASP A 61 -22.09 -12.60 -12.35
C ASP A 61 -22.89 -12.14 -11.13
N GLY A 62 -22.43 -12.51 -9.93
CA GLY A 62 -23.04 -12.04 -8.69
C GLY A 62 -23.00 -10.52 -8.54
N ALA A 63 -21.90 -9.86 -8.95
CA ALA A 63 -21.77 -8.42 -8.84
C ALA A 63 -22.81 -7.71 -9.71
N LEU A 64 -22.95 -8.18 -10.96
CA LEU A 64 -23.93 -7.67 -11.91
C LEU A 64 -25.37 -7.96 -11.45
N GLN A 65 -25.62 -9.13 -10.86
CA GLN A 65 -26.92 -9.50 -10.31
C GLN A 65 -27.31 -8.61 -9.12
N ARG A 66 -26.40 -8.36 -8.17
CA ARG A 66 -26.72 -7.45 -7.06
C ARG A 66 -26.94 -6.02 -7.52
N LEU A 67 -26.15 -5.53 -8.49
CA LEU A 67 -26.36 -4.20 -9.06
C LEU A 67 -27.72 -4.11 -9.77
N SER A 68 -28.14 -5.15 -10.49
CA SER A 68 -29.46 -5.15 -11.15
C SER A 68 -30.60 -5.17 -10.13
N GLU A 69 -30.53 -6.03 -9.12
CA GLU A 69 -31.56 -6.14 -8.07
C GLU A 69 -31.70 -4.84 -7.26
N THR A 70 -30.58 -4.17 -6.97
CA THR A 70 -30.61 -2.97 -6.11
C THR A 70 -31.08 -1.72 -6.87
N PHE A 71 -30.68 -1.55 -8.15
CA PHE A 71 -30.91 -0.30 -8.89
C PHE A 71 -32.00 -0.38 -9.95
N TYR A 72 -32.45 -1.57 -10.30
CA TYR A 72 -33.50 -1.79 -11.28
C TYR A 72 -34.59 -2.71 -10.69
N PRO A 73 -35.21 -2.32 -9.56
CA PRO A 73 -36.25 -3.13 -8.95
C PRO A 73 -37.41 -3.32 -9.92
N LYS A 74 -37.86 -4.57 -10.05
CA LYS A 74 -39.12 -4.91 -10.74
C LYS A 74 -40.27 -4.47 -9.83
N ALA A 75 -40.82 -3.29 -10.07
CA ALA A 75 -42.05 -2.68 -9.53
C ALA A 75 -42.67 -3.27 -8.24
N GLU A 76 -42.91 -2.37 -7.27
CA GLU A 76 -43.72 -2.50 -6.03
C GLU A 76 -43.10 -3.33 -4.90
N GLY A 77 -42.25 -2.65 -4.12
CA GLY A 77 -41.81 -3.08 -2.79
C GLY A 77 -40.97 -1.98 -2.16
N GLU A 78 -41.39 -1.52 -0.99
CA GLU A 78 -40.73 -0.46 -0.20
C GLU A 78 -39.22 -0.69 -0.18
N THR A 79 -38.49 0.19 -0.86
CA THR A 79 -37.03 0.15 -0.82
C THR A 79 -36.63 0.74 0.53
N GLU A 80 -36.64 -0.10 1.57
CA GLU A 80 -35.91 0.21 2.79
C GLU A 80 -34.51 0.65 2.37
N ASN A 81 -34.10 1.80 2.90
CA ASN A 81 -32.85 2.47 2.65
C ASN A 81 -31.69 1.56 3.12
N GLN A 82 -31.42 0.49 2.37
CA GLN A 82 -30.27 -0.37 2.61
C GLN A 82 -29.04 0.50 2.41
N ASP A 83 -28.18 0.55 3.42
CA ASP A 83 -26.90 1.24 3.38
C ASP A 83 -26.23 0.97 2.03
N LYS A 84 -26.17 1.99 1.15
CA LYS A 84 -25.56 1.92 -0.19
C LYS A 84 -24.02 1.80 -0.10
N ASN A 85 -23.51 1.09 0.89
CA ASN A 85 -22.10 0.90 1.16
C ASN A 85 -21.67 -0.48 0.61
N TYR A 86 -21.63 -0.58 -0.72
CA TYR A 86 -21.29 -1.79 -1.47
C TYR A 86 -19.96 -2.42 -1.05
N TYR A 87 -19.03 -1.61 -0.56
CA TYR A 87 -17.83 -2.03 0.13
C TYR A 87 -17.19 -0.86 0.87
N SER A 88 -16.38 -1.14 1.89
CA SER A 88 -15.47 -0.16 2.46
C SER A 88 -14.10 -0.25 1.80
N GLU A 89 -13.49 0.88 1.42
CA GLU A 89 -12.09 0.92 0.96
C GLU A 89 -11.14 0.27 1.99
N ARG A 90 -11.46 0.36 3.29
CA ARG A 90 -10.68 -0.28 4.36
C ARG A 90 -10.73 -1.80 4.27
N ASP A 91 -11.90 -2.36 4.00
CA ASP A 91 -12.08 -3.81 3.91
C ASP A 91 -11.52 -4.36 2.59
N ALA A 92 -11.67 -3.61 1.50
CA ALA A 92 -10.97 -3.90 0.25
C ALA A 92 -9.45 -3.90 0.45
N ALA A 93 -8.88 -2.86 1.07
CA ALA A 93 -7.45 -2.79 1.35
C ALA A 93 -6.98 -3.94 2.25
N ARG A 94 -7.75 -4.32 3.28
CA ARG A 94 -7.47 -5.49 4.11
C ARG A 94 -7.44 -6.78 3.30
N CYS A 95 -8.48 -7.03 2.49
CA CYS A 95 -8.57 -8.22 1.65
C CYS A 95 -7.40 -8.31 0.65
N LEU A 96 -7.11 -7.21 -0.04
CA LEU A 96 -6.00 -7.14 -1.00
C LEU A 96 -4.64 -7.31 -0.31
N THR A 97 -4.46 -6.76 0.89
CA THR A 97 -3.24 -6.99 1.69
C THR A 97 -3.05 -8.48 1.97
N MET A 98 -4.11 -9.21 2.34
CA MET A 98 -4.01 -10.66 2.54
C MET A 98 -3.58 -11.39 1.26
N LEU A 99 -4.03 -10.95 0.09
CA LEU A 99 -3.68 -11.54 -1.21
C LEU A 99 -2.29 -11.17 -1.72
N THR A 100 -1.59 -10.24 -1.06
CA THR A 100 -0.16 -9.97 -1.35
C THR A 100 0.79 -10.96 -0.68
N GLN A 101 0.30 -11.75 0.29
CA GLN A 101 1.14 -12.73 0.96
C GLN A 101 1.52 -13.90 0.01
N PRO A 102 2.70 -14.51 0.18
CA PRO A 102 3.07 -15.71 -0.58
C PRO A 102 2.02 -16.81 -0.44
N SER A 103 1.70 -17.48 -1.55
CA SER A 103 0.71 -18.56 -1.60
C SER A 103 -0.73 -18.16 -1.20
N ALA A 104 -1.03 -16.86 -1.11
CA ALA A 104 -2.39 -16.39 -0.84
C ALA A 104 -3.31 -16.56 -2.05
N VAL A 105 -4.45 -17.22 -1.84
CA VAL A 105 -5.46 -17.44 -2.88
C VAL A 105 -6.84 -17.18 -2.30
N LEU A 106 -7.66 -16.39 -3.01
CA LEU A 106 -9.09 -16.28 -2.72
C LEU A 106 -9.84 -17.38 -3.46
N VAL A 107 -10.71 -18.09 -2.76
CA VAL A 107 -11.51 -19.20 -3.28
C VAL A 107 -12.98 -18.85 -3.21
N ALA A 108 -13.68 -19.00 -4.34
CA ALA A 108 -15.12 -18.82 -4.44
C ALA A 108 -15.78 -20.02 -5.14
N GLY A 109 -16.94 -20.46 -4.66
CA GLY A 109 -17.80 -21.42 -5.34
C GLY A 109 -19.05 -20.74 -5.90
N ARG A 110 -19.74 -21.36 -6.86
CA ARG A 110 -21.05 -20.88 -7.35
C ARG A 110 -22.09 -20.85 -6.22
N ASP A 111 -22.17 -21.94 -5.46
CA ASP A 111 -23.15 -22.11 -4.37
C ASP A 111 -22.60 -21.77 -2.97
N MET A 112 -21.43 -21.12 -2.90
CA MET A 112 -20.82 -20.76 -1.62
C MET A 112 -21.27 -19.35 -1.19
N PRO A 113 -21.94 -19.19 -0.04
CA PRO A 113 -22.43 -17.88 0.40
C PRO A 113 -21.30 -16.94 0.83
N LYS A 114 -20.12 -17.47 1.16
CA LYS A 114 -18.92 -16.70 1.54
C LYS A 114 -17.73 -17.13 0.71
N VAL A 115 -16.75 -16.25 0.60
CA VAL A 115 -15.46 -16.56 -0.02
C VAL A 115 -14.39 -16.75 1.05
N VAL A 116 -13.34 -17.49 0.74
CA VAL A 116 -12.26 -17.78 1.71
C VAL A 116 -10.92 -17.41 1.10
N VAL A 117 -10.14 -16.62 1.84
CA VAL A 117 -8.73 -16.40 1.54
C VAL A 117 -7.92 -17.44 2.29
N VAL A 118 -7.17 -18.26 1.55
CA VAL A 118 -6.30 -19.30 2.07
C VAL A 118 -4.86 -18.87 1.90
N ARG A 119 -4.05 -19.00 2.95
CA ARG A 119 -2.64 -18.55 3.01
C ARG A 119 -1.79 -19.59 3.72
N GLY A 120 -0.51 -19.68 3.37
CA GLY A 120 0.43 -20.67 3.92
C GLY A 120 0.71 -21.84 2.97
N ALA A 121 1.58 -22.74 3.39
CA ALA A 121 1.99 -23.93 2.64
C ALA A 121 2.07 -25.14 3.58
N GLY A 122 1.63 -26.31 3.11
CA GLY A 122 1.64 -27.54 3.93
C GLY A 122 0.47 -27.63 4.91
N GLU A 123 0.76 -28.01 6.16
CA GLU A 123 -0.25 -28.23 7.21
C GLU A 123 -0.74 -26.92 7.88
N ASP A 124 0.05 -25.84 7.80
CA ASP A 124 -0.29 -24.53 8.38
C ASP A 124 -1.06 -23.63 7.40
N LEU A 125 -2.30 -24.03 7.09
CA LEU A 125 -3.20 -23.25 6.24
C LEU A 125 -4.03 -22.27 7.08
N ASN A 126 -3.73 -20.98 6.96
CA ASN A 126 -4.56 -19.93 7.55
C ASN A 126 -5.74 -19.60 6.61
N LYS A 127 -6.96 -19.77 7.11
CA LYS A 127 -8.20 -19.49 6.38
C LYS A 127 -8.88 -18.27 6.95
N THR A 128 -9.16 -17.29 6.11
CA THR A 128 -9.91 -16.10 6.50
C THR A 128 -11.14 -15.98 5.64
N VAL A 129 -12.30 -15.94 6.30
CA VAL A 129 -13.58 -15.77 5.63
C VAL A 129 -13.73 -14.31 5.23
N VAL A 130 -14.06 -14.06 3.97
CA VAL A 130 -14.32 -12.74 3.41
C VAL A 130 -15.76 -12.71 2.91
N ASP A 131 -16.40 -11.55 3.03
CA ASP A 131 -17.74 -11.37 2.49
C ASP A 131 -17.71 -11.55 0.97
N ARG A 132 -18.67 -12.31 0.46
CA ARG A 132 -18.85 -12.50 -0.97
C ARG A 132 -19.14 -11.17 -1.65
N SER A 133 -19.94 -10.30 -1.03
CA SER A 133 -20.28 -8.99 -1.58
C SER A 133 -19.05 -8.16 -1.94
N LEU A 134 -18.06 -8.13 -1.03
CA LEU A 134 -16.78 -7.47 -1.22
C LEU A 134 -16.00 -8.11 -2.36
N ALA A 135 -15.83 -9.43 -2.38
CA ALA A 135 -15.04 -10.13 -3.39
C ALA A 135 -15.58 -9.95 -4.81
N GLU A 136 -16.89 -9.85 -4.93
CA GLU A 136 -17.57 -9.56 -6.19
C GLU A 136 -17.29 -8.14 -6.70
N VAL A 137 -17.26 -7.15 -5.81
CA VAL A 137 -16.81 -5.79 -6.18
C VAL A 137 -15.33 -5.79 -6.60
N LEU A 138 -14.47 -6.50 -5.87
CA LEU A 138 -13.05 -6.63 -6.22
C LEU A 138 -12.86 -7.25 -7.62
N ALA A 139 -13.67 -8.25 -7.97
CA ALA A 139 -13.62 -8.89 -9.28
C ALA A 139 -14.14 -7.96 -10.38
N LEU A 140 -15.26 -7.27 -10.15
CA LEU A 140 -15.85 -6.34 -11.11
C LEU A 140 -14.97 -5.11 -11.38
N LEU A 141 -14.19 -4.68 -10.39
CA LEU A 141 -13.17 -3.62 -10.51
C LEU A 141 -11.83 -4.13 -11.06
N GLU A 142 -11.73 -5.41 -11.41
CA GLU A 142 -10.51 -6.07 -11.89
C GLU A 142 -9.34 -6.02 -10.89
N TRP A 143 -9.60 -5.80 -9.60
CA TRP A 143 -8.56 -5.80 -8.54
C TRP A 143 -8.10 -7.22 -8.16
N ILE A 144 -8.94 -8.21 -8.46
CA ILE A 144 -8.59 -9.63 -8.42
C ILE A 144 -8.88 -10.27 -9.77
N THR A 145 -8.11 -11.30 -10.11
CA THR A 145 -8.20 -12.02 -11.37
C THR A 145 -8.30 -13.51 -11.10
N CYS A 146 -9.25 -14.17 -11.77
CA CYS A 146 -9.39 -15.62 -11.77
C CYS A 146 -8.25 -16.24 -12.58
N PHE A 147 -7.51 -17.18 -11.99
CA PHE A 147 -6.43 -17.91 -12.69
C PHE A 147 -6.69 -19.41 -12.79
N ALA A 148 -7.69 -19.94 -12.07
CA ALA A 148 -8.12 -21.31 -12.20
C ALA A 148 -9.63 -21.42 -11.94
N SER A 149 -10.34 -22.06 -12.85
CA SER A 149 -11.76 -22.37 -12.77
C SER A 149 -11.98 -23.89 -12.69
N GLY A 150 -13.13 -24.31 -12.15
CA GLY A 150 -13.46 -25.72 -11.94
C GLY A 150 -14.61 -25.86 -10.93
N ARG A 151 -14.53 -26.85 -10.03
CA ARG A 151 -15.48 -26.95 -8.89
C ARG A 151 -15.48 -25.71 -7.99
N VAL A 152 -14.31 -25.09 -7.86
CA VAL A 152 -14.12 -23.81 -7.18
C VAL A 152 -13.27 -22.91 -8.07
N PHE A 153 -13.50 -21.62 -7.99
CA PHE A 153 -12.77 -20.57 -8.68
C PHE A 153 -11.69 -20.01 -7.75
N ARG A 154 -10.50 -19.79 -8.29
CA ARG A 154 -9.34 -19.29 -7.54
C ARG A 154 -8.85 -17.98 -8.12
N TYR A 155 -8.66 -17.02 -7.22
CA TYR A 155 -8.31 -15.65 -7.56
C TYR A 155 -7.03 -15.22 -6.87
N ARG A 156 -6.30 -14.34 -7.56
CA ARG A 156 -5.11 -13.66 -7.07
C ARG A 156 -5.26 -12.16 -7.26
N ILE A 157 -4.48 -11.37 -6.55
CA ILE A 157 -4.42 -9.92 -6.77
C ILE A 157 -3.88 -9.59 -8.17
N SER A 158 -4.51 -8.65 -8.87
CA SER A 158 -4.08 -8.12 -10.17
C SER A 158 -3.05 -6.99 -10.01
N MET A 159 -2.60 -6.39 -11.11
CA MET A 159 -1.75 -5.19 -11.05
C MET A 159 -2.56 -3.98 -10.58
N GLU A 160 -3.79 -3.85 -11.07
CA GLU A 160 -4.75 -2.80 -10.74
C GLU A 160 -5.10 -2.82 -9.25
N GLY A 161 -5.29 -4.01 -8.69
CA GLY A 161 -5.51 -4.21 -7.25
C GLY A 161 -4.30 -3.81 -6.40
N ARG A 162 -3.08 -4.10 -6.88
CA ARG A 162 -1.84 -3.66 -6.21
C ARG A 162 -1.69 -2.14 -6.25
N ASP A 163 -2.00 -1.51 -7.38
CA ASP A 163 -1.96 -0.06 -7.54
C ASP A 163 -2.97 0.64 -6.64
N PHE A 164 -4.20 0.13 -6.58
CA PHE A 164 -5.21 0.62 -5.64
C PHE A 164 -4.73 0.49 -4.19
N LEU A 165 -4.19 -0.67 -3.81
CA LEU A 165 -3.67 -0.91 -2.46
C LEU A 165 -2.53 0.05 -2.11
N ALA A 166 -1.60 0.28 -3.05
CA ALA A 166 -0.49 1.20 -2.88
C ALA A 166 -0.98 2.64 -2.64
N LYS A 167 -1.93 3.12 -3.47
CA LYS A 167 -2.55 4.45 -3.33
C LYS A 167 -3.28 4.61 -2.00
N THR A 168 -4.07 3.61 -1.61
CA THR A 168 -4.85 3.62 -0.37
C THR A 168 -3.94 3.65 0.86
N MET A 169 -2.87 2.84 0.86
CA MET A 169 -1.89 2.84 1.94
C MET A 169 -1.09 4.15 2.02
N ALA A 170 -0.75 4.76 0.88
CA ALA A 170 -0.10 6.07 0.85
C ALA A 170 -1.02 7.18 1.41
N ALA A 171 -2.31 7.18 1.04
CA ALA A 171 -3.30 8.12 1.56
C ALA A 171 -3.53 7.94 3.07
N ALA A 172 -3.65 6.70 3.54
CA ALA A 172 -3.80 6.38 4.96
C ALA A 172 -2.59 6.85 5.78
N GLU A 173 -1.38 6.66 5.27
CA GLU A 173 -0.17 7.16 5.90
C GLU A 173 -0.11 8.68 5.96
N ASN A 174 -0.42 9.36 4.85
CA ASN A 174 -0.41 10.82 4.80
C ASN A 174 -1.38 11.40 5.84
N LYS A 175 -2.57 10.80 5.97
CA LYS A 175 -3.56 11.18 6.99
C LYS A 175 -3.05 10.96 8.42
N ARG A 176 -2.25 9.91 8.67
CA ARG A 176 -1.60 9.68 9.98
C ARG A 176 -0.53 10.73 10.27
N ARG A 177 0.30 11.11 9.29
CA ARG A 177 1.32 12.16 9.43
C ARG A 177 0.71 13.52 9.78
N VAL A 178 -0.29 13.96 9.01
CA VAL A 178 -1.01 15.23 9.27
C VAL A 178 -1.64 15.24 10.67
N ARG A 179 -2.22 14.12 11.12
CA ARG A 179 -2.80 14.01 12.46
C ARG A 179 -1.76 14.08 13.58
N ILE A 180 -0.58 13.50 13.37
CA ILE A 180 0.53 13.57 14.34
C ILE A 180 1.06 15.00 14.43
N GLU A 181 1.30 15.67 13.29
CA GLU A 181 1.74 17.08 13.24
C GLU A 181 0.74 18.04 13.89
N THR A 182 -0.57 17.77 13.76
CA THR A 182 -1.62 18.59 14.41
C THR A 182 -1.69 18.36 15.93
N THR A 183 -1.32 17.17 16.41
CA THR A 183 -1.38 16.84 17.84
C THR A 183 -0.14 17.35 18.60
N THR A 184 0.99 17.52 17.93
CA THR A 184 2.23 18.08 18.52
C THR A 184 2.32 19.61 18.44
N GLN A 185 1.41 20.28 17.74
CA GLN A 185 1.32 21.75 17.71
C GLN A 185 0.06 22.28 18.40
N SER A 186 -0.01 22.11 19.71
CA SER A 186 -0.77 23.03 20.57
C SER A 186 0.19 24.03 21.19
N GLY A 187 0.09 25.28 20.73
CA GLY A 187 0.68 26.46 21.37
C GLY A 187 1.90 27.03 20.65
N ILE A 188 1.69 27.84 19.60
CA ILE A 188 2.33 29.17 19.35
C ILE A 188 2.26 29.60 17.86
N ALA A 189 1.97 28.72 16.89
CA ALA A 189 1.95 29.13 15.47
C ALA A 189 0.54 29.49 14.90
N ALA A 190 -0.35 30.08 15.71
CA ALA A 190 -1.71 30.44 15.25
C ALA A 190 -1.85 31.86 14.67
N VAL A 191 -0.78 32.67 14.63
CA VAL A 191 -0.85 34.01 14.04
C VAL A 191 0.47 34.28 13.33
N ILE A 192 0.48 34.16 12.01
CA ILE A 192 1.06 35.11 11.04
C ILE A 192 0.93 34.53 9.63
N ALA A 193 0.24 35.30 8.80
CA ALA A 193 0.28 35.34 7.33
C ALA A 193 -0.29 34.16 6.52
N ALA A 194 -1.53 34.37 6.06
CA ALA A 194 -2.05 33.79 4.84
C ALA A 194 -1.28 34.30 3.61
N THR A 195 -0.56 33.41 2.93
CA THR A 195 -0.18 33.54 1.51
C THR A 195 -0.24 32.17 0.83
N PRO A 196 -0.80 32.05 -0.39
CA PRO A 196 -0.94 30.75 -1.05
C PRO A 196 0.37 30.40 -1.75
N VAL A 197 1.20 29.57 -1.11
CA VAL A 197 2.36 28.96 -1.76
C VAL A 197 1.91 27.65 -2.41
N LYS A 198 2.14 27.55 -3.72
CA LYS A 198 1.93 26.35 -4.55
C LYS A 198 2.49 25.11 -3.83
N ALA A 199 1.65 24.09 -3.71
CA ALA A 199 2.00 22.78 -3.18
C ALA A 199 3.10 22.13 -4.04
N GLU A 200 4.36 22.32 -3.63
CA GLU A 200 5.46 21.50 -4.12
C GLU A 200 5.52 20.18 -3.34
N LYS A 201 5.63 19.12 -4.13
CA LYS A 201 5.56 17.70 -3.80
C LYS A 201 6.54 17.32 -2.69
N PHE A 202 6.06 17.12 -1.47
CA PHE A 202 6.82 16.44 -0.42
C PHE A 202 6.48 14.94 -0.32
N SER A 203 7.57 14.16 -0.37
CA SER A 203 7.77 12.77 0.08
C SER A 203 6.74 11.71 -0.29
N LYS A 204 6.96 11.07 -1.45
CA LYS A 204 6.45 9.70 -1.69
C LYS A 204 7.22 8.72 -0.80
N ARG A 205 6.53 8.01 0.08
CA ARG A 205 7.06 6.77 0.67
C ARG A 205 7.27 5.75 -0.46
N ALA A 206 8.53 5.42 -0.72
CA ALA A 206 8.91 4.35 -1.60
C ALA A 206 8.62 3.00 -0.90
N ARG A 207 7.78 2.17 -1.51
CA ARG A 207 7.85 0.71 -1.32
C ARG A 207 8.51 0.12 -2.56
N TYR A 208 9.41 -0.82 -2.30
CA TYR A 208 10.40 -1.33 -3.22
C TYR A 208 9.81 -2.15 -4.37
N GLY A 209 10.28 -1.79 -5.55
CA GLY A 209 10.32 -2.58 -6.77
C GLY A 209 11.16 -1.76 -7.75
N GLN A 210 12.49 -1.88 -7.65
CA GLN A 210 13.47 -1.21 -8.53
C GLN A 210 13.53 0.34 -8.49
N LEU A 211 13.48 0.95 -7.30
CA LEU A 211 14.03 2.30 -7.14
C LEU A 211 15.38 2.15 -6.43
N GLU A 212 16.46 2.53 -7.12
CA GLU A 212 17.82 2.49 -6.56
C GLU A 212 17.89 3.37 -5.32
N THR A 213 18.57 2.88 -4.28
CA THR A 213 18.80 3.67 -3.07
C THR A 213 19.84 4.76 -3.33
N PRO A 214 19.84 5.88 -2.59
CA PRO A 214 20.87 6.91 -2.73
C PRO A 214 22.30 6.35 -2.64
N ILE A 215 22.51 5.34 -1.78
CA ILE A 215 23.79 4.64 -1.64
C ILE A 215 24.13 3.81 -2.89
N GLN A 216 23.16 3.09 -3.46
CA GLN A 216 23.35 2.29 -4.68
C GLN A 216 23.67 3.16 -5.89
N THR A 217 23.07 4.36 -5.99
CA THR A 217 23.42 5.32 -7.04
C THR A 217 24.85 5.84 -6.86
N LEU A 218 25.28 6.11 -5.64
CA LEU A 218 26.64 6.56 -5.34
C LEU A 218 27.69 5.46 -5.50
N ALA A 219 27.34 4.21 -5.23
CA ALA A 219 28.22 3.05 -5.38
C ALA A 219 28.67 2.80 -6.82
N ARG A 220 27.93 3.31 -7.81
CA ARG A 220 28.29 3.24 -9.23
C ARG A 220 29.22 4.37 -9.67
N LEU A 221 29.36 5.42 -8.85
CA LEU A 221 30.24 6.52 -9.18
C LEU A 221 31.68 6.12 -8.94
N VAL A 222 32.54 6.66 -9.77
CA VAL A 222 33.99 6.47 -9.71
C VAL A 222 34.61 7.81 -9.34
N ASP A 223 35.65 7.78 -8.52
CA ASP A 223 36.43 8.97 -8.18
C ASP A 223 37.37 9.36 -9.33
N ARG A 224 38.03 10.51 -9.22
CA ARG A 224 38.95 11.03 -10.24
C ARG A 224 40.10 10.06 -10.57
N ASN A 225 40.45 9.19 -9.62
CA ASN A 225 41.54 8.21 -9.75
C ASN A 225 41.11 6.88 -10.39
N GLY A 226 39.82 6.70 -10.70
CA GLY A 226 39.31 5.43 -11.26
C GLY A 226 38.81 4.44 -10.21
N ASP A 227 38.95 4.76 -8.92
CA ASP A 227 38.47 3.91 -7.82
C ASP A 227 36.97 4.12 -7.54
N PRO A 228 36.24 3.09 -7.06
CA PRO A 228 34.85 3.25 -6.62
C PRO A 228 34.71 4.35 -5.58
N PHE A 229 33.72 5.23 -5.75
CA PHE A 229 33.49 6.33 -4.82
C PHE A 229 33.07 5.84 -3.42
N LEU A 230 32.33 4.72 -3.36
CA LEU A 230 32.04 3.98 -2.14
C LEU A 230 32.58 2.56 -2.30
N THR A 231 33.27 2.04 -1.29
CA THR A 231 33.71 0.64 -1.29
C THR A 231 32.53 -0.29 -1.01
N ALA A 232 32.68 -1.58 -1.32
CA ALA A 232 31.66 -2.58 -1.02
C ALA A 232 31.38 -2.65 0.50
N GLU A 233 32.38 -2.45 1.35
CA GLU A 233 32.17 -2.45 2.80
C GLU A 233 31.37 -1.23 3.26
N MET A 234 31.61 -0.04 2.69
CA MET A 234 30.84 1.17 2.99
C MET A 234 29.36 1.02 2.62
N VAL A 235 29.09 0.40 1.47
CA VAL A 235 27.71 0.12 1.01
C VAL A 235 27.04 -0.88 1.96
N SER A 236 27.71 -1.99 2.26
CA SER A 236 27.22 -3.01 3.19
C SER A 236 26.93 -2.43 4.58
N ALA A 237 27.79 -1.55 5.07
CA ALA A 237 27.62 -0.88 6.35
C ALA A 237 26.36 0.01 6.36
N GLY A 238 26.15 0.80 5.30
CA GLY A 238 24.95 1.64 5.15
C GLY A 238 23.65 0.83 5.01
N GLU A 239 23.68 -0.27 4.27
CA GLU A 239 22.53 -1.19 4.16
C GLU A 239 22.22 -1.86 5.50
N ARG A 240 23.24 -2.26 6.25
CA ARG A 240 23.08 -2.84 7.60
C ARG A 240 22.47 -1.86 8.60
N LEU A 241 22.92 -0.60 8.62
CA LEU A 241 22.29 0.45 9.45
C LEU A 241 20.80 0.56 9.13
N ARG A 242 20.45 0.52 7.84
CA ARG A 242 19.07 0.61 7.40
C ARG A 242 18.25 -0.60 7.83
N GLU A 243 18.78 -1.82 7.69
CA GLU A 243 18.11 -3.04 8.15
C GLU A 243 17.82 -2.98 9.66
N ASP A 244 18.81 -2.59 10.46
CA ASP A 244 18.66 -2.43 11.91
C ASP A 244 17.61 -1.35 12.25
N PHE A 245 17.59 -0.24 11.50
CA PHE A 245 16.59 0.80 11.65
C PHE A 245 15.17 0.31 11.31
N GLU A 246 15.00 -0.42 10.21
CA GLU A 246 13.72 -0.97 9.78
C GLU A 246 13.18 -2.00 10.79
N LEU A 247 14.04 -2.91 11.26
CA LEU A 247 13.70 -3.88 12.30
C LEU A 247 13.28 -3.20 13.62
N ALA A 248 13.98 -2.14 14.02
CA ALA A 248 13.64 -1.35 15.20
C ALA A 248 12.28 -0.65 15.07
N GLN A 249 11.96 -0.10 13.88
CA GLN A 249 10.66 0.53 13.62
C GLN A 249 9.50 -0.47 13.66
N ILE A 250 9.71 -1.68 13.13
CA ILE A 250 8.72 -2.76 13.18
C ILE A 250 8.44 -3.15 14.64
N GLY A 251 9.49 -3.37 15.45
CA GLY A 251 9.31 -3.72 16.86
C GLY A 251 8.62 -2.64 17.69
N ARG A 252 8.91 -1.36 17.42
CA ARG A 252 8.22 -0.24 18.07
C ARG A 252 6.73 -0.22 17.73
N HIS A 253 6.35 -0.48 16.47
CA HIS A 253 4.95 -0.54 16.07
C HIS A 253 4.21 -1.71 16.75
N VAL A 254 4.84 -2.90 16.77
CA VAL A 254 4.28 -4.09 17.42
C VAL A 254 4.12 -3.89 18.93
N ALA A 255 5.11 -3.30 19.61
CA ALA A 255 5.03 -3.01 21.04
C ALA A 255 3.92 -1.99 21.38
N ILE A 256 3.73 -0.96 20.55
CA ILE A 256 2.66 0.04 20.73
C ILE A 256 1.28 -0.60 20.51
N GLU A 257 1.12 -1.43 19.48
CA GLU A 257 -0.13 -2.16 19.25
C GLU A 257 -0.43 -3.11 20.42
N GLN A 258 0.55 -3.90 20.88
CA GLN A 258 0.40 -4.79 22.04
C GLN A 258 0.00 -4.04 23.32
N ALA A 259 0.61 -2.90 23.60
CA ALA A 259 0.25 -2.04 24.74
C ALA A 259 -1.17 -1.45 24.60
N SER A 260 -1.66 -1.25 23.39
CA SER A 260 -3.01 -0.75 23.11
C SER A 260 -4.10 -1.83 23.25
N PHE A 261 -3.72 -3.11 23.18
CA PHE A 261 -4.60 -4.28 23.33
C PHE A 261 -4.48 -4.96 24.70
N ALA A 262 -3.59 -4.51 25.58
CA ALA A 262 -3.49 -4.99 26.95
C ALA A 262 -4.65 -4.41 27.80
N GLU A 263 -5.47 -5.28 28.39
CA GLU A 263 -6.54 -4.86 29.30
C GLU A 263 -5.98 -4.21 30.58
N PRO A 264 -6.63 -3.17 31.14
CA PRO A 264 -6.22 -2.59 32.41
C PRO A 264 -6.45 -3.60 33.54
N GLY A 265 -5.37 -4.27 33.97
CA GLY A 265 -5.38 -5.20 35.11
C GLY A 265 -4.64 -6.53 34.89
N GLY A 266 -4.22 -6.84 33.67
CA GLY A 266 -3.39 -8.02 33.40
C GLY A 266 -1.92 -7.78 33.71
N PHE A 267 -1.46 -8.16 34.91
CA PHE A 267 -0.02 -8.28 35.22
C PHE A 267 0.57 -9.49 34.46
N GLY A 268 0.76 -9.35 33.15
CA GLY A 268 1.84 -10.06 32.48
C GLY A 268 3.09 -9.21 32.66
N GLU A 269 4.04 -9.67 33.48
CA GLU A 269 5.35 -9.02 33.53
C GLU A 269 5.88 -8.82 32.10
N PRO A 270 6.38 -7.63 31.75
CA PRO A 270 7.03 -7.44 30.46
C PRO A 270 8.13 -8.49 30.39
N ARG A 271 8.09 -9.39 29.40
CA ARG A 271 9.26 -10.24 29.10
C ARG A 271 10.37 -9.31 28.59
N ASP A 272 11.03 -8.68 29.54
CA ASP A 272 12.17 -7.79 29.38
C ASP A 272 13.43 -8.65 29.21
N PHE A 273 13.54 -9.38 28.10
CA PHE A 273 14.82 -9.89 27.63
C PHE A 273 14.78 -10.02 26.10
N ASP A 274 15.58 -9.19 25.43
CA ASP A 274 16.11 -9.46 24.08
C ASP A 274 15.13 -9.71 22.92
N SER A 275 14.18 -8.79 22.70
CA SER A 275 13.52 -8.76 21.38
C SER A 275 14.54 -8.41 20.28
N PRO A 276 14.56 -9.13 19.13
CA PRO A 276 15.43 -8.81 17.99
C PRO A 276 15.32 -7.34 17.55
N ALA A 277 14.15 -6.72 17.68
CA ALA A 277 13.95 -5.32 17.36
C ALA A 277 14.58 -4.36 18.38
N ARG A 278 14.66 -4.74 19.67
CA ARG A 278 15.36 -3.95 20.70
C ARG A 278 16.87 -4.02 20.50
N GLN A 279 17.40 -5.19 20.12
CA GLN A 279 18.81 -5.34 19.75
C GLN A 279 19.16 -4.56 18.48
N ALA A 280 18.30 -4.62 17.46
CA ALA A 280 18.44 -3.81 16.25
C ALA A 280 18.42 -2.29 16.56
N PHE A 281 17.51 -1.86 17.44
CA PHE A 281 17.47 -0.47 17.92
C PHE A 281 18.75 -0.07 18.63
N GLN A 282 19.28 -0.92 19.51
CA GLN A 282 20.54 -0.66 20.21
C GLN A 282 21.72 -0.57 19.25
N ARG A 283 21.83 -1.49 18.27
CA ARG A 283 22.88 -1.44 17.24
C ARG A 283 22.80 -0.16 16.41
N ALA A 284 21.64 0.17 15.85
CA ALA A 284 21.43 1.39 15.08
C ALA A 284 21.70 2.65 15.92
N SER A 285 21.17 2.72 17.15
CA SER A 285 21.40 3.85 18.05
C SER A 285 22.88 4.00 18.39
N SER A 286 23.60 2.90 18.65
CA SER A 286 25.04 2.94 18.94
C SER A 286 25.84 3.46 17.74
N ALA A 287 25.48 3.03 16.52
CA ALA A 287 26.15 3.46 15.29
C ALA A 287 25.94 4.96 15.05
N LEU A 288 24.70 5.44 15.20
CA LEU A 288 24.38 6.87 15.06
C LEU A 288 25.05 7.73 16.14
N CYS A 289 25.12 7.25 17.38
CA CYS A 289 25.86 7.92 18.43
C CYS A 289 27.37 8.01 18.12
N ALA A 290 27.96 6.94 17.57
CA ALA A 290 29.37 6.92 17.19
C ALA A 290 29.70 7.89 16.05
N LEU A 291 28.77 8.09 15.11
CA LEU A 291 28.92 9.09 14.04
C LEU A 291 28.87 10.54 14.54
N GLY A 292 28.12 10.79 15.61
CA GLY A 292 27.94 12.14 16.14
C GLY A 292 27.04 13.04 15.26
N PRO A 293 26.78 14.27 15.71
CA PRO A 293 25.88 15.21 15.03
C PRO A 293 26.40 15.59 13.64
N GLY A 294 25.51 15.81 12.68
CA GLY A 294 25.83 16.06 11.28
C GLY A 294 26.04 14.78 10.47
N LEU A 295 26.99 13.92 10.87
CA LEU A 295 27.23 12.64 10.18
C LEU A 295 26.10 11.63 10.40
N SER A 296 25.57 11.56 11.62
CA SER A 296 24.38 10.75 11.92
C SER A 296 23.15 11.26 11.15
N ASP A 297 23.00 12.58 10.99
CA ASP A 297 21.85 13.19 10.33
C ASP A 297 21.81 12.86 8.82
N ILE A 298 22.94 12.98 8.13
CA ILE A 298 23.02 12.60 6.71
C ILE A 298 22.92 11.09 6.50
N ALA A 299 23.50 10.28 7.40
CA ALA A 299 23.37 8.83 7.36
C ALA A 299 21.91 8.40 7.55
N MET A 300 21.19 9.01 8.48
CA MET A 300 19.76 8.76 8.69
C MET A 300 18.94 9.13 7.45
N LYS A 301 19.15 10.31 6.90
CA LYS A 301 18.40 10.78 5.71
C LYS A 301 18.65 9.90 4.49
N CYS A 302 19.91 9.60 4.17
CA CYS A 302 20.25 8.86 2.96
C CYS A 302 20.14 7.34 3.10
N CYS A 303 20.55 6.76 4.24
CA CYS A 303 20.51 5.32 4.45
C CYS A 303 19.12 4.86 4.93
N CYS A 304 18.51 5.54 5.89
CA CYS A 304 17.27 5.09 6.53
C CYS A 304 16.01 5.66 5.87
N HIS A 305 16.01 6.96 5.53
CA HIS A 305 14.85 7.62 4.90
C HIS A 305 14.87 7.58 3.38
N LEU A 306 15.97 7.11 2.77
CA LEU A 306 16.16 7.02 1.32
C LEU A 306 16.00 8.36 0.60
N GLU A 307 16.36 9.43 1.29
CA GLU A 307 16.30 10.78 0.77
C GLU A 307 17.49 11.05 -0.16
N GLY A 308 17.22 11.67 -1.32
CA GLY A 308 18.27 12.08 -2.24
C GLY A 308 19.17 13.15 -1.63
N LEU A 309 20.45 13.16 -2.01
CA LEU A 309 21.46 14.07 -1.45
C LEU A 309 21.06 15.55 -1.50
N GLU A 310 20.50 16.02 -2.62
CA GLU A 310 20.09 17.43 -2.77
C GLU A 310 18.96 17.83 -1.81
N ALA A 311 18.08 16.89 -1.46
CA ALA A 311 17.03 17.11 -0.48
C ALA A 311 17.60 17.10 0.94
N ALA A 312 18.49 16.14 1.23
CA ALA A 312 19.16 16.07 2.51
C ALA A 312 20.01 17.32 2.79
N GLU A 313 20.74 17.85 1.79
CA GLU A 313 21.52 19.09 1.92
C GLU A 313 20.63 20.29 2.26
N ARG A 314 19.48 20.44 1.58
CA ARG A 314 18.54 21.55 1.81
C ARG A 314 17.97 21.50 3.22
N ASP A 315 17.54 20.32 3.67
CA ASP A 315 16.93 20.13 4.97
C ASP A 315 17.94 20.33 6.11
N LEU A 316 19.20 19.96 5.91
CA LEU A 316 20.28 20.16 6.88
C LEU A 316 20.88 21.58 6.83
N GLY A 317 20.43 22.44 5.92
CA GLY A 317 20.97 23.79 5.72
C GLY A 317 22.42 23.79 5.23
N TRP A 318 22.86 22.72 4.56
CA TRP A 318 24.21 22.59 4.03
C TRP A 318 24.34 23.23 2.64
N SER A 319 25.55 23.65 2.29
CA SER A 319 25.84 24.15 0.95
C SER A 319 25.65 23.04 -0.09
N ALA A 320 25.14 23.40 -1.27
CA ALA A 320 24.95 22.45 -2.36
C ALA A 320 26.24 21.66 -2.68
N ARG A 321 26.10 20.37 -2.98
CA ARG A 321 27.18 19.43 -3.33
C ARG A 321 28.11 19.02 -2.18
N SER A 322 27.78 19.37 -0.94
CA SER A 322 28.56 18.95 0.24
C SER A 322 28.21 17.53 0.71
N GLY A 323 26.97 17.11 0.52
CA GLY A 323 26.41 15.89 1.10
C GLY A 323 27.10 14.63 0.59
N LYS A 324 27.56 14.60 -0.66
CA LYS A 324 28.27 13.44 -1.23
C LYS A 324 29.52 13.06 -0.42
N ILE A 325 30.34 14.04 -0.07
CA ILE A 325 31.58 13.81 0.69
C ILE A 325 31.27 13.49 2.14
N VAL A 326 30.35 14.23 2.75
CA VAL A 326 29.97 14.03 4.16
C VAL A 326 29.33 12.64 4.36
N LEU A 327 28.49 12.18 3.43
CA LEU A 327 27.93 10.83 3.46
C LEU A 327 29.01 9.75 3.30
N ARG A 328 30.02 9.95 2.45
CA ARG A 328 31.14 9.01 2.33
C ARG A 328 31.90 8.88 3.65
N ILE A 329 32.19 10.00 4.32
CA ILE A 329 32.84 10.02 5.65
C ILE A 329 31.97 9.29 6.68
N ALA A 330 30.65 9.53 6.67
CA ALA A 330 29.72 8.85 7.55
C ALA A 330 29.73 7.32 7.33
N LEU A 331 29.70 6.85 6.07
CA LEU A 331 29.73 5.42 5.75
C LEU A 331 31.06 4.76 6.12
N GLU A 332 32.18 5.47 5.97
CA GLU A 332 33.50 4.99 6.39
C GLU A 332 33.58 4.78 7.91
N GLN A 333 33.14 5.78 8.69
CA GLN A 333 33.09 5.67 10.15
C GLN A 333 32.10 4.60 10.62
N LEU A 334 30.97 4.47 9.93
CA LEU A 334 29.97 3.46 10.22
C LEU A 334 30.48 2.05 9.95
N HIS A 335 31.27 1.86 8.87
CA HIS A 335 31.96 0.60 8.62
C HIS A 335 32.96 0.27 9.75
N GLN A 336 33.79 1.24 10.16
CA GLN A 336 34.75 1.06 11.26
C GLN A 336 34.03 0.69 12.57
N HIS A 337 32.88 1.32 12.86
CA HIS A 337 32.05 1.01 14.02
C HIS A 337 31.58 -0.44 14.01
N TYR A 338 31.08 -0.94 12.88
CA TYR A 338 30.61 -2.32 12.79
C TYR A 338 31.74 -3.36 12.83
N MET A 339 32.94 -3.01 12.37
CA MET A 339 34.13 -3.87 12.49
C MET A 339 34.64 -3.96 13.93
N ALA A 340 34.51 -2.87 14.71
CA ALA A 340 34.94 -2.84 16.11
C ALA A 340 34.00 -3.61 17.06
N GLN A 341 32.80 -3.97 16.62
CA GLN A 341 31.84 -4.75 17.42
C GLN A 341 32.17 -6.26 17.40
N PRO A 342 31.95 -6.99 18.52
CA PRO A 342 32.21 -8.42 18.61
C PRO A 342 31.34 -9.25 17.63
N PRO A 343 31.81 -10.41 17.17
CA PRO A 343 31.17 -11.22 16.11
C PRO A 343 29.73 -11.66 16.44
N GLN A 344 29.35 -11.75 17.72
CA GLN A 344 27.96 -12.03 18.12
C GLN A 344 26.98 -10.89 17.77
N SER A 345 27.46 -9.65 17.61
CA SER A 345 26.67 -8.52 17.10
C SER A 345 26.72 -8.38 15.58
N GLN A 346 27.57 -9.18 14.90
CA GLN A 346 27.76 -9.18 13.44
C GLN A 346 26.82 -10.14 12.70
N MET A 347 26.15 -11.06 13.41
CA MET A 347 25.20 -12.00 12.82
C MET A 347 23.76 -11.51 13.01
N ILE A 348 23.04 -11.39 11.89
CA ILE A 348 21.59 -11.50 11.88
C ILE A 348 21.30 -13.00 11.78
N GLY A 349 20.92 -13.60 12.90
CA GLY A 349 20.54 -15.01 13.02
C GLY A 349 19.62 -15.19 14.21
#